data_AF-A0A7W1L2G2-F1
#
_entry.id   AF-A0A7W1L2G2-F1
#
_cell.length_a   1.000
_cell.length_b   1.000
_cell.length_c   1.000
_cell.angle_alpha   90.00
_cell.angle_beta   90.00
_cell.angle_gamma   90.00
#
_symmetry.space_group_name_H-M   'P 1'
#
loop_
_entity.id
_entity.type
_entity.pdbx_description
1 polymer ?
#
loop_
_entity_poly.entity_id
_entity_poly.type
_entity_poly.pdbx_seq_one_letter_code
_entity_poly.pdbx_strand_id
1 'polypeptide(L)'
;MRHKNYFISLLAVAMLLTCSHLASAQVAPLRGHVVMVLADGTKTPVEGAVIDVFRTDISGKQETKTDKKGIFRFAGLPLAGTYTIAASAPNARPDALPGVKVGQDRDYELQLGAGGDGKRLTLEEVKAIAARNSGGGGGAAAPRTESADERAKREEAERKNAEIAAQNTKNVNVNAVLNRTFKAGQEALGAKRWDDAITNFKEGLAADPEQDAILVGLAEAFRLRGADRYNAAVKIKGDDAARDAGIKSAQQDWRDAAVAASKAVEIIKKKTPATGPDATARNQQNQNKLAALDVRAKTMFLLVTKVDTTQADAGLVAFQEYMAAETDAAKKTKAHNDLAKMLLDAGAADKALVEYQKILEANPDDVDALIGAG
;
A
#
# COMPACT_ATOMS: atom_id res chain seq x y z
N MET A 1 13.85 -58.20 -33.77
CA MET A 1 14.82 -57.08 -33.78
C MET A 1 14.05 -55.77 -33.79
N ARG A 2 14.46 -54.82 -32.92
CA ARG A 2 14.16 -53.36 -32.92
C ARG A 2 12.72 -52.93 -32.60
N HIS A 3 12.41 -51.97 -31.73
CA HIS A 3 13.06 -51.22 -30.63
C HIS A 3 11.87 -50.63 -29.83
N LYS A 4 11.77 -50.82 -28.51
CA LYS A 4 12.05 -49.79 -27.48
C LYS A 4 11.62 -48.36 -27.90
N ASN A 5 10.60 -47.81 -27.20
CA ASN A 5 10.46 -46.40 -26.76
C ASN A 5 9.02 -45.83 -26.74
N TYR A 6 8.07 -46.44 -26.04
CA TYR A 6 6.79 -45.77 -25.71
C TYR A 6 6.36 -45.94 -24.24
N PHE A 7 7.30 -46.25 -23.35
CA PHE A 7 7.04 -46.37 -21.90
C PHE A 7 7.50 -45.15 -21.08
N ILE A 8 7.79 -44.02 -21.74
CA ILE A 8 8.23 -42.76 -21.10
C ILE A 8 7.19 -41.64 -21.25
N SER A 9 6.01 -41.91 -21.83
CA SER A 9 4.99 -40.87 -22.08
C SER A 9 3.79 -40.92 -21.12
N LEU A 10 3.81 -41.78 -20.09
CA LEU A 10 2.72 -41.85 -19.09
C LEU A 10 3.14 -41.45 -17.66
N LEU A 11 4.39 -41.02 -17.45
CA LEU A 11 4.88 -40.55 -16.13
C LEU A 11 5.01 -39.02 -16.03
N ALA A 12 4.56 -38.27 -17.04
CA ALA A 12 4.66 -36.81 -17.09
C ALA A 12 3.32 -36.07 -16.94
N VAL A 13 2.20 -36.78 -16.77
CA VAL A 13 0.85 -36.18 -16.64
C VAL A 13 0.21 -36.44 -15.26
N ALA A 14 0.86 -37.21 -14.38
CA ALA A 14 0.38 -37.47 -13.01
C ALA A 14 1.15 -36.73 -11.89
N MET A 15 1.98 -35.74 -12.25
CA MET A 15 2.86 -35.02 -11.30
C MET A 15 2.74 -33.49 -11.37
N LEU A 16 1.56 -32.97 -11.73
CA LEU A 16 1.27 -31.52 -11.77
C LEU A 16 -0.14 -31.21 -11.23
N LEU A 17 -0.57 -31.97 -10.23
CA LEU A 17 -1.77 -31.69 -9.42
C LEU A 17 -1.49 -31.77 -7.92
N THR A 18 -0.28 -31.40 -7.49
CA THR A 18 -0.09 -30.86 -6.15
C THR A 18 -0.26 -29.35 -6.26
N CYS A 19 -1.52 -28.90 -6.20
CA CYS A 19 -1.82 -27.63 -5.55
C CYS A 19 -1.22 -27.73 -4.15
N SER A 20 0.04 -27.31 -4.00
CA SER A 20 0.59 -26.86 -2.74
C SER A 20 -0.33 -25.74 -2.30
N HIS A 21 -1.33 -26.13 -1.51
CA HIS A 21 -1.93 -25.25 -0.56
C HIS A 21 -0.74 -24.77 0.26
N LEU A 22 -0.24 -23.57 -0.05
CA LEU A 22 0.35 -22.75 0.97
C LEU A 22 -0.71 -22.76 2.07
N ALA A 23 -0.50 -23.58 3.09
CA ALA A 23 -1.21 -23.47 4.35
C ALA A 23 -0.82 -22.09 4.84
N SER A 24 -1.58 -21.08 4.40
CA SER A 24 -1.47 -19.73 4.87
C SER A 24 -1.61 -19.83 6.37
N ALA A 25 -0.56 -19.49 7.11
CA ALA A 25 -0.68 -19.34 8.54
C ALA A 25 -1.71 -18.24 8.74
N GLN A 26 -2.92 -18.63 9.16
CA GLN A 26 -4.00 -17.69 9.39
C GLN A 26 -3.50 -16.67 10.40
N VAL A 27 -3.47 -15.40 10.02
CA VAL A 27 -3.18 -14.29 10.93
C VAL A 27 -4.49 -13.68 11.38
N ALA A 28 -4.54 -13.24 12.62
CA ALA A 28 -5.75 -12.73 13.21
C ALA A 28 -5.46 -11.46 14.03
N PRO A 29 -6.41 -10.51 14.08
CA PRO A 29 -6.19 -9.26 14.77
C PRO A 29 -6.16 -9.46 16.29
N LEU A 30 -5.49 -8.53 16.97
CA LEU A 30 -5.54 -8.37 18.41
C LEU A 30 -5.74 -6.88 18.72
N ARG A 31 -6.65 -6.57 19.63
CA ARG A 31 -6.94 -5.20 20.07
C ARG A 31 -7.11 -5.14 21.58
N GLY A 32 -6.93 -3.95 22.11
CA GLY A 32 -7.14 -3.68 23.52
C GLY A 32 -6.90 -2.22 23.85
N HIS A 33 -6.96 -1.92 25.14
CA HIS A 33 -6.70 -0.59 25.67
C HIS A 33 -5.89 -0.65 26.96
N VAL A 34 -5.19 0.45 27.23
CA VAL A 34 -4.41 0.64 28.45
C VAL A 34 -5.00 1.79 29.25
N VAL A 35 -5.23 1.51 30.53
CA VAL A 35 -5.65 2.50 31.52
C VAL A 35 -4.61 2.59 32.63
N MET A 36 -4.43 3.78 33.17
CA MET A 36 -3.72 4.02 34.41
C MET A 36 -4.70 3.99 35.56
N VAL A 37 -4.41 3.20 36.59
CA VAL A 37 -5.16 3.18 37.84
C VAL A 37 -4.47 4.11 38.83
N LEU A 38 -5.16 5.21 39.17
CA LEU A 38 -4.71 6.18 40.16
C LEU A 38 -5.01 5.67 41.59
N ALA A 39 -4.41 6.32 42.60
CA ALA A 39 -4.55 5.91 44.00
C ALA A 39 -5.99 5.97 44.53
N ASP A 40 -6.84 6.79 43.91
CA ASP A 40 -8.27 6.93 44.20
C ASP A 40 -9.15 5.91 43.45
N GLY A 41 -8.54 5.02 42.65
CA GLY A 41 -9.22 4.03 41.82
C GLY A 41 -9.70 4.58 40.46
N THR A 42 -9.48 5.86 40.17
CA THR A 42 -9.82 6.46 38.88
C THR A 42 -8.98 5.84 37.76
N LYS A 43 -9.63 5.51 36.64
CA LYS A 43 -9.01 4.94 35.43
C LYS A 43 -8.90 5.99 34.33
N THR A 44 -7.69 6.31 33.89
CA THR A 44 -7.45 7.23 32.77
C THR A 44 -6.72 6.55 31.62
N PRO A 45 -7.08 6.77 30.34
CA PRO A 45 -6.35 6.21 29.22
C PRO A 45 -4.88 6.62 29.20
N VAL A 46 -3.99 5.71 28.79
CA VAL A 46 -2.55 5.99 28.69
C VAL A 46 -2.16 6.13 27.23
N GLU A 47 -1.87 7.36 26.79
CA GLU A 47 -1.31 7.63 25.46
C GLU A 47 0.16 7.21 25.38
N GLY A 48 0.55 6.55 24.29
CA GLY A 48 1.94 6.19 24.03
C GLY A 48 2.52 5.08 24.91
N ALA A 49 1.70 4.34 25.66
CA ALA A 49 2.12 3.14 26.37
C ALA A 49 2.66 2.12 25.37
N VAL A 50 3.81 1.53 25.67
CA VAL A 50 4.42 0.50 24.85
C VAL A 50 3.76 -0.83 25.16
N ILE A 51 3.28 -1.51 24.13
CA ILE A 51 2.63 -2.82 24.22
C ILE A 51 3.54 -3.87 23.61
N ASP A 52 3.88 -4.87 24.41
CA ASP A 52 4.70 -6.00 24.03
C ASP A 52 3.86 -7.28 23.98
N VAL A 53 3.83 -7.93 22.82
CA VAL A 53 3.17 -9.22 22.62
C VAL A 53 4.23 -10.30 22.53
N PHE A 54 4.30 -11.14 23.55
CA PHE A 54 5.22 -12.27 23.63
C PHE A 54 4.54 -13.55 23.19
N ARG A 55 5.19 -14.32 22.32
CA ARG A 55 4.95 -15.76 22.19
C ARG A 55 5.57 -16.43 23.42
N THR A 56 4.79 -17.22 24.16
CA THR A 56 5.29 -17.93 25.36
C THR A 56 5.62 -19.40 25.09
N ASP A 57 5.14 -19.93 23.98
CA ASP A 57 5.38 -21.28 23.48
C ASP A 57 6.68 -21.41 22.66
N ILE A 58 7.08 -20.35 21.95
CA ILE A 58 8.37 -20.20 21.27
C ILE A 58 8.91 -18.78 21.46
N SER A 59 10.18 -18.54 21.14
CA SER A 59 10.73 -17.18 21.16
C SER A 59 10.15 -16.32 20.04
N GLY A 60 9.45 -15.25 20.40
CA GLY A 60 8.92 -14.25 19.46
C GLY A 60 8.31 -13.07 20.20
N LYS A 61 8.53 -11.86 19.69
CA LYS A 61 8.02 -10.62 20.27
C LYS A 61 7.56 -9.67 19.17
N GLN A 62 6.42 -9.03 19.36
CA GLN A 62 5.98 -7.88 18.57
C GLN A 62 5.64 -6.71 19.49
N GLU A 63 5.77 -5.48 19.00
CA GLU A 63 5.48 -4.29 19.79
C GLU A 63 4.64 -3.26 19.03
N THR A 64 3.87 -2.46 19.77
CA THR A 64 3.16 -1.28 19.26
C THR A 64 3.02 -0.24 20.39
N LYS A 65 2.37 0.89 20.10
CA LYS A 65 2.02 1.91 21.10
C LYS A 65 0.53 2.20 21.09
N THR A 66 0.01 2.64 22.23
CA THR A 66 -1.37 3.12 22.34
C THR A 66 -1.56 4.51 21.71
N ASP A 67 -2.74 4.76 21.18
CA ASP A 67 -3.17 6.08 20.71
C ASP A 67 -3.62 7.00 21.87
N LYS A 68 -4.13 8.20 21.52
CA LYS A 68 -4.66 9.21 22.49
C LYS A 68 -5.79 8.70 23.38
N LYS A 69 -6.48 7.63 22.98
CA LYS A 69 -7.56 6.99 23.73
C LYS A 69 -7.08 5.76 24.50
N GLY A 70 -5.77 5.54 24.55
CA GLY A 70 -5.17 4.36 25.16
C GLY A 70 -5.34 3.08 24.35
N ILE A 71 -5.78 3.15 23.09
CA ILE A 71 -6.13 1.97 22.29
C ILE A 71 -4.90 1.46 21.54
N PHE A 72 -4.68 0.15 21.52
CA PHE A 72 -3.69 -0.52 20.68
C PHE A 72 -4.33 -1.54 19.74
N ARG A 73 -3.70 -1.77 18.59
CA ARG A 73 -4.14 -2.75 17.59
C ARG A 73 -2.92 -3.43 16.95
N PHE A 74 -3.01 -4.74 16.77
CA PHE A 74 -2.13 -5.55 15.94
C PHE A 74 -2.93 -6.07 14.75
N ALA A 75 -2.44 -5.80 13.54
CA ALA A 75 -3.15 -6.13 12.30
C ALA A 75 -3.13 -7.63 11.97
N GLY A 76 -2.18 -8.39 12.50
CA GLY A 76 -2.10 -9.83 12.25
C GLY A 76 -1.07 -10.54 13.12
N LEU A 77 -1.55 -11.29 14.11
CA LEU A 77 -0.75 -12.25 14.87
C LEU A 77 -1.09 -13.67 14.41
N PRO A 78 -0.14 -14.62 14.36
CA PRO A 78 -0.44 -16.00 14.02
C PRO A 78 -1.57 -16.57 14.88
N LEU A 79 -2.63 -17.10 14.26
CA LEU A 79 -3.78 -17.67 14.96
C LEU A 79 -3.36 -18.83 15.87
N ALA A 80 -2.36 -19.60 15.43
CA ALA A 80 -1.70 -20.61 16.24
C ALA A 80 -0.59 -19.98 17.10
N GLY A 81 -0.81 -19.92 18.42
CA GLY A 81 0.20 -19.49 19.39
C GLY A 81 -0.39 -19.24 20.78
N THR A 82 0.47 -19.25 21.79
CA THR A 82 0.12 -18.78 23.15
C THR A 82 0.76 -17.43 23.38
N TYR A 83 -0.05 -16.42 23.68
CA TYR A 83 0.41 -15.05 23.82
C TYR A 83 0.27 -14.53 25.25
N THR A 84 1.24 -13.71 25.66
CA THR A 84 1.10 -12.78 26.77
C THR A 84 1.31 -11.36 26.25
N ILE A 85 0.41 -10.45 26.61
CA ILE A 85 0.55 -9.03 26.32
C ILE A 85 1.04 -8.32 27.57
N ALA A 86 1.95 -7.36 27.41
CA ALA A 86 2.45 -6.53 28.50
C ALA A 86 2.39 -5.05 28.10
N ALA A 87 2.00 -4.18 29.02
CA ALA A 87 2.03 -2.74 28.84
C ALA A 87 3.09 -2.11 29.75
N SER A 88 3.75 -1.05 29.25
CA SER A 88 4.69 -0.24 30.03
C SER A 88 4.60 1.22 29.61
N ALA A 89 4.73 2.14 30.56
CA ALA A 89 4.73 3.58 30.32
C ALA A 89 5.63 4.30 31.33
N PRO A 90 6.18 5.48 31.01
CA PRO A 90 6.96 6.27 31.96
C PRO A 90 6.22 6.51 33.27
N ASN A 91 6.92 6.41 34.40
CA ASN A 91 6.38 6.59 35.76
C ASN A 91 5.26 5.60 36.16
N ALA A 92 5.07 4.53 35.39
CA ALA A 92 4.04 3.53 35.62
C ALA A 92 4.65 2.18 36.01
N ARG A 93 3.91 1.42 36.81
CA ARG A 93 4.21 -0.01 37.03
C ARG A 93 3.62 -0.80 35.86
N PRO A 94 4.43 -1.65 35.19
CA PRO A 94 3.96 -2.43 34.05
C PRO A 94 2.90 -3.45 34.47
N ASP A 95 2.06 -3.82 33.51
CA ASP A 95 1.05 -4.88 33.65
C ASP A 95 1.23 -5.93 32.55
N ALA A 96 0.82 -7.16 32.82
CA ALA A 96 0.87 -8.24 31.84
C ALA A 96 -0.30 -9.21 31.98
N LEU A 97 -0.89 -9.55 30.83
CA LEU A 97 -2.01 -10.46 30.72
C LEU A 97 -1.62 -11.72 29.92
N PRO A 98 -1.45 -12.88 30.58
CA PRO A 98 -1.15 -14.13 29.89
C PRO A 98 -2.40 -14.78 29.29
N GLY A 99 -2.20 -15.75 28.39
CA GLY A 99 -3.29 -16.56 27.81
C GLY A 99 -4.15 -15.81 26.79
N VAL A 100 -3.58 -14.80 26.14
CA VAL A 100 -4.25 -13.99 25.13
C VAL A 100 -4.48 -14.81 23.87
N LYS A 101 -5.74 -14.84 23.42
CA LYS A 101 -6.18 -15.44 22.16
C LYS A 101 -6.43 -14.35 21.13
N VAL A 102 -5.90 -14.56 19.92
CA VAL A 102 -6.01 -13.65 18.78
C VAL A 102 -7.16 -14.07 17.87
N GLY A 103 -7.72 -13.14 17.08
CA GLY A 103 -8.82 -13.45 16.15
C GLY A 103 -10.20 -13.61 16.78
N GLN A 104 -10.31 -13.35 18.07
CA GLN A 104 -11.60 -13.19 18.74
C GLN A 104 -11.95 -11.70 18.72
N ASP A 105 -13.24 -11.35 18.62
CA ASP A 105 -13.71 -9.95 18.73
C ASP A 105 -13.60 -9.43 20.19
N ARG A 106 -12.53 -9.82 20.89
CA ARG A 106 -12.26 -9.53 22.29
C ARG A 106 -11.35 -8.31 22.39
N ASP A 107 -11.70 -7.43 23.30
CA ASP A 107 -10.91 -6.26 23.67
C ASP A 107 -10.21 -6.56 25.01
N TYR A 108 -8.89 -6.44 25.05
CA TYR A 108 -8.10 -6.75 26.25
C TYR A 108 -7.70 -5.47 26.98
N GLU A 109 -8.05 -5.37 28.26
CA GLU A 109 -7.64 -4.25 29.12
C GLU A 109 -6.33 -4.59 29.85
N LEU A 110 -5.37 -3.65 29.83
CA LEU A 110 -4.17 -3.65 30.67
C LEU A 110 -4.23 -2.45 31.63
N GLN A 111 -3.93 -2.69 32.90
CA GLN A 111 -4.05 -1.71 33.97
C GLN A 111 -2.68 -1.37 34.56
N LEU A 112 -2.12 -0.24 34.12
CA LEU A 112 -0.88 0.25 34.67
C LEU A 112 -1.10 0.89 36.04
N GLY A 113 -0.29 0.51 37.02
CA GLY A 113 -0.30 1.15 38.33
C GLY A 113 0.45 2.48 38.32
N ALA A 114 -0.05 3.50 39.01
CA ALA A 114 0.69 4.73 39.24
C ALA A 114 1.96 4.49 40.09
N GLY A 115 3.05 5.19 39.78
CA GLY A 115 4.27 5.20 40.62
C GLY A 115 5.19 4.00 40.42
N GLY A 116 5.73 3.84 39.21
CA GLY A 116 6.74 2.85 38.86
C GLY A 116 7.92 3.43 38.08
N ASP A 117 8.87 2.56 37.71
CA ASP A 117 10.07 2.90 36.93
C ASP A 117 9.85 2.87 35.41
N GLY A 118 8.64 2.53 34.95
CA GLY A 118 8.30 2.37 33.54
C GLY A 118 9.03 1.21 32.86
N LYS A 119 9.53 0.24 33.64
CA LYS A 119 10.28 -0.91 33.12
C LYS A 119 9.44 -1.71 32.13
N ARG A 120 10.08 -2.10 31.02
CA ARG A 120 9.56 -3.09 30.08
C ARG A 120 9.85 -4.51 30.59
N LEU A 121 8.83 -5.36 30.60
CA LEU A 121 8.97 -6.76 31.00
C LEU A 121 9.77 -7.55 29.96
N THR A 122 10.56 -8.50 30.44
CA THR A 122 11.31 -9.45 29.62
C THR A 122 10.48 -10.71 29.33
N LEU A 123 10.88 -11.49 28.32
CA LEU A 123 10.21 -12.76 28.00
C LEU A 123 10.21 -13.72 29.19
N GLU A 124 11.31 -13.77 29.95
CA GLU A 124 11.43 -14.66 31.11
C GLU A 124 10.52 -14.23 32.27
N GLU A 125 10.41 -12.93 32.54
CA GLU A 125 9.46 -12.40 33.53
C GLU A 125 8.01 -12.69 33.13
N VAL A 126 7.70 -12.52 31.84
CA VAL A 126 6.37 -12.80 31.28
C VAL A 126 6.02 -14.29 31.32
N LYS A 127 6.97 -15.19 31.05
CA LYS A 127 6.79 -16.64 31.22
C LYS A 127 6.55 -17.00 32.69
N ALA A 128 7.26 -16.37 33.62
CA ALA A 128 7.04 -16.57 35.05
C ALA A 128 5.63 -16.11 35.48
N ILE A 129 5.14 -14.99 34.95
CA ILE A 129 3.76 -14.51 35.18
C ILE A 129 2.73 -15.50 34.62
N ALA A 130 2.94 -16.01 33.41
CA ALA A 130 2.05 -17.01 32.79
C ALA A 130 2.01 -18.32 33.59
N ALA A 131 3.16 -18.81 34.06
CA ALA A 131 3.27 -20.04 34.84
C ALA A 131 2.55 -19.95 36.20
N ARG A 132 2.60 -18.79 36.86
CA ARG A 132 1.88 -18.55 38.14
C ARG A 132 0.36 -18.59 37.96
N ASN A 133 -0.15 -18.09 36.84
CA ASN A 133 -1.59 -18.10 36.55
C ASN A 133 -2.13 -19.46 36.08
N SER A 134 -1.28 -20.37 35.60
CA SER A 134 -1.66 -21.76 35.28
C SER A 134 -1.76 -22.70 36.51
N GLY A 135 -1.49 -22.20 37.73
CA GLY A 135 -1.41 -22.98 38.97
C GLY A 135 -2.75 -23.36 39.62
N GLY A 136 -3.75 -23.76 38.83
CA GLY A 136 -5.08 -24.14 39.31
C GLY A 136 -5.60 -25.45 38.71
N GLY A 137 -4.86 -26.54 38.89
CA GLY A 137 -5.38 -27.91 38.74
C GLY A 137 -4.90 -28.69 37.50
N GLY A 138 -4.16 -29.78 37.75
CA GLY A 138 -4.15 -30.95 36.87
C GLY A 138 -2.79 -31.45 36.39
N GLY A 139 -2.11 -32.23 37.24
CA GLY A 139 -1.31 -33.40 36.85
C GLY A 139 -0.03 -33.17 36.02
N ALA A 140 1.12 -33.37 36.65
CA ALA A 140 2.39 -33.57 35.94
C ALA A 140 2.26 -34.78 34.98
N ALA A 141 2.15 -34.50 33.68
CA ALA A 141 2.38 -35.50 32.65
C ALA A 141 3.89 -35.76 32.58
N ALA A 142 4.28 -37.02 32.71
CA ALA A 142 5.65 -37.48 32.51
C ALA A 142 6.19 -37.01 31.14
N PRO A 143 7.51 -36.78 31.00
CA PRO A 143 8.08 -36.28 29.75
C PRO A 143 7.88 -37.34 28.67
N ARG A 144 6.95 -37.10 27.74
CA ARG A 144 6.90 -37.87 26.50
C ARG A 144 8.14 -37.52 25.70
N THR A 145 8.95 -38.53 25.38
CA THR A 145 9.95 -38.43 24.32
C THR A 145 9.22 -38.11 23.03
N GLU A 146 9.41 -36.89 22.55
CA GLU A 146 8.87 -36.42 21.28
C GLU A 146 9.30 -37.35 20.15
N SER A 147 8.34 -37.81 19.35
CA SER A 147 8.64 -38.64 18.17
C SER A 147 9.38 -37.82 17.12
N ALA A 148 10.20 -38.46 16.29
CA ALA A 148 10.94 -37.78 15.21
C ALA A 148 10.01 -36.99 14.26
N ASP A 149 8.79 -37.49 14.05
CA ASP A 149 7.76 -36.85 13.22
C ASP A 149 7.17 -35.59 13.89
N GLU A 150 6.98 -35.59 15.20
CA GLU A 150 6.52 -34.41 15.96
C GLU A 150 7.60 -33.33 15.98
N ARG A 151 8.86 -33.74 16.16
CA ARG A 151 10.02 -32.84 16.12
C ARG A 151 10.19 -32.19 14.75
N ALA A 152 10.07 -32.95 13.66
CA ALA A 152 10.14 -32.42 12.30
C ALA A 152 9.01 -31.42 12.00
N LYS A 153 7.78 -31.72 12.45
CA LYS A 153 6.63 -30.80 12.32
C LYS A 153 6.83 -29.52 13.13
N ARG A 154 7.41 -29.59 14.32
CA ARG A 154 7.73 -28.40 15.13
C ARG A 154 8.82 -27.57 14.48
N GLU A 155 9.92 -28.18 14.05
CA GLU A 155 11.03 -27.48 13.39
C GLU A 155 10.58 -26.81 12.08
N GLU A 156 9.70 -27.46 11.31
CA GLU A 156 9.08 -26.86 10.12
C GLU A 156 8.15 -25.69 10.47
N ALA A 157 7.33 -25.83 11.51
CA ALA A 157 6.45 -24.76 12.01
C ALA A 157 7.25 -23.58 12.57
N GLU A 158 8.35 -23.83 13.28
CA GLU A 158 9.28 -22.82 13.79
C GLU A 158 9.97 -22.06 12.66
N ARG A 159 10.44 -22.77 11.62
CA ARG A 159 11.02 -22.14 10.42
C ARG A 159 9.99 -21.27 9.70
N LYS A 160 8.77 -21.76 9.50
CA LYS A 160 7.66 -21.00 8.90
C LYS A 160 7.27 -19.79 9.76
N ASN A 161 7.23 -19.95 11.09
CA ASN A 161 6.92 -18.85 12.02
C ASN A 161 8.05 -17.81 12.08
N ALA A 162 9.32 -18.23 11.99
CA ALA A 162 10.47 -17.33 11.92
C ALA A 162 10.46 -16.54 10.60
N GLU A 163 10.09 -17.17 9.48
CA GLU A 163 9.89 -16.51 8.19
C GLU A 163 8.74 -15.49 8.25
N ILE A 164 7.61 -15.84 8.88
CA ILE A 164 6.49 -14.91 9.10
C ILE A 164 6.88 -13.74 10.02
N ALA A 165 7.65 -14.00 11.09
CA ALA A 165 8.12 -12.95 12.00
C ALA A 165 9.12 -12.00 11.33
N ALA A 166 10.02 -12.53 10.50
CA ALA A 166 10.92 -11.75 9.67
C ALA A 166 10.15 -10.92 8.65
N GLN A 167 9.14 -11.51 8.01
CA GLN A 167 8.26 -10.81 7.06
C GLN A 167 7.43 -9.71 7.75
N ASN A 168 6.90 -9.95 8.96
CA ASN A 168 6.14 -8.95 9.71
C ASN A 168 7.01 -7.79 10.19
N THR A 169 8.25 -8.05 10.60
CA THR A 169 9.22 -7.00 10.95
C THR A 169 9.58 -6.16 9.72
N LYS A 170 9.79 -6.82 8.57
CA LYS A 170 9.96 -6.16 7.28
C LYS A 170 8.75 -5.29 6.93
N ASN A 171 7.53 -5.77 7.14
CA ASN A 171 6.29 -5.06 6.84
C ASN A 171 6.09 -3.81 7.73
N VAL A 172 6.46 -3.85 9.02
CA VAL A 172 6.40 -2.67 9.92
C VAL A 172 7.37 -1.58 9.44
N ASN A 173 8.59 -1.97 9.07
CA ASN A 173 9.58 -1.03 8.51
C ASN A 173 9.12 -0.46 7.17
N VAL A 174 8.52 -1.28 6.30
CA VAL A 174 7.94 -0.81 5.03
C VAL A 174 6.83 0.21 5.27
N ASN A 175 5.85 -0.07 6.13
CA ASN A 175 4.75 0.87 6.40
C ASN A 175 5.24 2.21 6.97
N ALA A 176 6.24 2.20 7.84
CA ALA A 176 6.85 3.42 8.36
C ALA A 176 7.54 4.24 7.25
N VAL A 177 8.31 3.57 6.38
CA VAL A 177 8.96 4.20 5.22
C VAL A 177 7.92 4.76 4.26
N LEU A 178 6.87 4.00 3.92
CA LEU A 178 5.80 4.43 3.04
C LEU A 178 5.09 5.67 3.57
N ASN A 179 4.72 5.69 4.85
CA ASN A 179 4.05 6.85 5.46
C ASN A 179 4.96 8.09 5.47
N ARG A 180 6.23 7.94 5.85
CA ARG A 180 7.20 9.04 5.88
C ARG A 180 7.42 9.62 4.48
N THR A 181 7.72 8.75 3.51
CA THR A 181 8.04 9.14 2.13
C THR A 181 6.84 9.70 1.39
N PHE A 182 5.63 9.13 1.59
CA PHE A 182 4.42 9.70 1.04
C PHE A 182 4.17 11.11 1.58
N LYS A 183 4.25 11.31 2.91
CA LYS A 183 4.04 12.63 3.51
C LYS A 183 5.08 13.66 3.02
N ALA A 184 6.36 13.30 3.05
CA ALA A 184 7.44 14.17 2.60
C ALA A 184 7.35 14.50 1.10
N GLY A 185 6.97 13.51 0.28
CA GLY A 185 6.74 13.70 -1.15
C GLY A 185 5.59 14.66 -1.44
N GLN A 186 4.48 14.54 -0.71
CA GLN A 186 3.33 15.44 -0.85
C GLN A 186 3.65 16.87 -0.38
N GLU A 187 4.39 17.01 0.71
CA GLU A 187 4.86 18.32 1.18
C GLU A 187 5.78 18.99 0.14
N ALA A 188 6.70 18.22 -0.44
CA ALA A 188 7.58 18.68 -1.51
C ALA A 188 6.79 19.07 -2.77
N LEU A 189 5.79 18.28 -3.18
CA LEU A 189 4.87 18.61 -4.28
C LEU A 189 4.15 19.94 -4.04
N GLY A 190 3.53 20.11 -2.87
CA GLY A 190 2.84 21.35 -2.51
C GLY A 190 3.78 22.57 -2.50
N ALA A 191 5.03 22.37 -2.08
CA ALA A 191 6.08 23.38 -2.09
C ALA A 191 6.77 23.57 -3.46
N LYS A 192 6.31 22.89 -4.52
CA LYS A 192 6.92 22.90 -5.85
C LYS A 192 8.38 22.43 -5.91
N ARG A 193 8.82 21.65 -4.93
CA ARG A 193 10.16 21.04 -4.86
C ARG A 193 10.12 19.68 -5.56
N TRP A 194 10.07 19.72 -6.89
CA TRP A 194 9.82 18.52 -7.69
C TRP A 194 10.88 17.44 -7.52
N ASP A 195 12.15 17.82 -7.41
CA ASP A 195 13.25 16.87 -7.21
C ASP A 195 13.17 16.17 -5.84
N ASP A 196 12.85 16.92 -4.78
CA ASP A 196 12.61 16.37 -3.44
C ASP A 196 11.42 15.40 -3.46
N ALA A 197 10.32 15.77 -4.14
CA ALA A 197 9.14 14.94 -4.28
C ALA A 197 9.45 13.62 -4.99
N ILE A 198 10.13 13.69 -6.14
CA ILE A 198 10.54 12.51 -6.92
C ILE A 198 11.44 11.60 -6.09
N THR A 199 12.39 12.18 -5.34
CA THR A 199 13.32 11.43 -4.48
C THR A 199 12.55 10.66 -3.40
N ASN A 200 11.66 11.34 -2.68
CA ASN A 200 10.85 10.70 -1.63
C ASN A 200 9.93 9.62 -2.18
N PHE A 201 9.22 9.89 -3.28
CA PHE A 201 8.33 8.88 -3.86
C PHE A 201 9.10 7.67 -4.41
N LYS A 202 10.28 7.87 -5.02
CA LYS A 202 11.14 6.75 -5.44
C LYS A 202 11.63 5.92 -4.26
N GLU A 203 11.97 6.54 -3.13
CA GLU A 203 12.33 5.83 -1.91
C GLU A 203 11.15 4.99 -1.39
N GLY A 204 9.95 5.56 -1.36
CA GLY A 204 8.73 4.82 -1.00
C GLY A 204 8.49 3.61 -1.91
N LEU A 205 8.64 3.78 -3.23
CA LEU A 205 8.48 2.70 -4.21
C LEU A 205 9.59 1.66 -4.16
N ALA A 206 10.77 1.99 -3.63
CA ALA A 206 11.81 1.00 -3.36
C ALA A 206 11.42 0.07 -2.20
N ALA A 207 10.62 0.57 -1.24
CA ALA A 207 10.07 -0.23 -0.14
C ALA A 207 8.86 -1.08 -0.59
N ASP A 208 7.96 -0.49 -1.37
CA ASP A 208 6.84 -1.20 -2.02
C ASP A 208 6.52 -0.61 -3.41
N PRO A 209 6.87 -1.32 -4.49
CA PRO A 209 6.67 -0.85 -5.87
C PRO A 209 5.21 -0.76 -6.33
N GLU A 210 4.25 -1.32 -5.58
CA GLU A 210 2.83 -1.39 -5.96
C GLU A 210 1.96 -0.38 -5.19
N GLN A 211 2.57 0.64 -4.60
CA GLN A 211 1.84 1.72 -3.92
C GLN A 211 1.30 2.74 -4.93
N ASP A 212 0.06 2.54 -5.37
CA ASP A 212 -0.66 3.37 -6.33
C ASP A 212 -0.68 4.86 -5.95
N ALA A 213 -0.92 5.20 -4.68
CA ALA A 213 -0.92 6.60 -4.25
C ALA A 213 0.45 7.28 -4.42
N ILE A 214 1.54 6.54 -4.17
CA ILE A 214 2.91 7.03 -4.37
C ILE A 214 3.22 7.14 -5.88
N LEU A 215 2.78 6.18 -6.69
CA LEU A 215 2.92 6.24 -8.15
C LEU A 215 2.19 7.44 -8.76
N VAL A 216 0.97 7.75 -8.30
CA VAL A 216 0.22 8.96 -8.73
C VAL A 216 0.99 10.22 -8.35
N GLY A 217 1.50 10.32 -7.11
CA GLY A 217 2.32 11.44 -6.68
C GLY A 217 3.61 11.60 -7.49
N LEU A 218 4.30 10.48 -7.78
CA LEU A 218 5.50 10.46 -8.62
C LEU A 218 5.21 10.93 -10.04
N ALA A 219 4.11 10.46 -10.63
CA ALA A 219 3.69 10.87 -11.96
C ALA A 219 3.45 12.39 -12.03
N GLU A 220 2.77 12.94 -11.03
CA GLU A 220 2.50 14.38 -10.96
C GLU A 220 3.78 15.20 -10.77
N ALA A 221 4.71 14.72 -9.94
CA ALA A 221 6.00 15.38 -9.73
C ALA A 221 6.83 15.44 -11.02
N PHE A 222 6.91 14.33 -11.76
CA PHE A 222 7.54 14.31 -13.08
C PHE A 222 6.81 15.24 -14.07
N ARG A 223 5.48 15.18 -14.14
CA ARG A 223 4.67 15.99 -15.05
C ARG A 223 4.94 17.49 -14.89
N LEU A 224 4.96 17.95 -13.63
CA LEU A 224 5.18 19.35 -13.27
C LEU A 224 6.63 19.78 -13.48
N ARG A 225 7.62 18.94 -13.11
CA ARG A 225 9.03 19.21 -13.39
C ARG A 225 9.31 19.33 -14.89
N GLY A 226 8.72 18.44 -15.69
CA GLY A 226 8.83 18.48 -17.14
C GLY A 226 8.28 19.78 -17.72
N ALA A 227 7.13 20.26 -17.23
CA ALA A 227 6.57 21.54 -17.64
C ALA A 227 7.50 22.72 -17.32
N ASP A 228 8.04 22.79 -16.10
CA ASP A 228 8.98 23.85 -15.71
C ASP A 228 10.26 23.82 -16.54
N ARG A 229 10.83 22.63 -16.77
CA ARG A 229 12.02 22.44 -17.61
C ARG A 229 11.76 22.87 -19.05
N TYR A 230 10.63 22.48 -19.63
CA TYR A 230 10.26 22.88 -20.98
C TYR A 230 10.11 24.40 -21.09
N ASN A 231 9.37 25.00 -20.15
CA ASN A 231 9.13 26.45 -20.10
C ASN A 231 10.42 27.26 -19.92
N ALA A 232 11.40 26.73 -19.19
CA ALA A 232 12.72 27.33 -19.07
C ALA A 232 13.52 27.18 -20.38
N ALA A 233 13.52 25.98 -20.96
CA ALA A 233 14.30 25.66 -22.15
C ALA A 233 13.89 26.50 -23.38
N VAL A 234 12.59 26.67 -23.62
CA VAL A 234 12.08 27.45 -24.77
C VAL A 234 12.42 28.95 -24.71
N LYS A 235 12.85 29.46 -23.55
CA LYS A 235 13.26 30.85 -23.37
C LYS A 235 14.75 31.09 -23.62
N ILE A 236 15.56 30.03 -23.74
CA ILE A 236 17.00 30.12 -24.01
C ILE A 236 17.19 30.64 -25.45
N LYS A 237 17.96 31.73 -25.59
CA LYS A 237 18.30 32.35 -26.88
C LYS A 237 19.80 32.30 -27.10
N GLY A 238 20.22 31.99 -28.33
CA GLY A 238 21.64 31.97 -28.72
C GLY A 238 22.43 30.75 -28.24
N ASP A 239 21.78 29.77 -27.59
CA ASP A 239 22.36 28.49 -27.22
C ASP A 239 21.37 27.35 -27.52
N ASP A 240 21.45 26.84 -28.74
CA ASP A 240 20.57 25.80 -29.25
C ASP A 240 20.80 24.45 -28.55
N ALA A 241 22.05 24.16 -28.18
CA ALA A 241 22.40 22.93 -27.49
C ALA A 241 21.79 22.88 -26.08
N ALA A 242 21.87 23.97 -25.32
CA ALA A 242 21.25 24.04 -23.99
C ALA A 242 19.72 23.99 -24.06
N ARG A 243 19.12 24.66 -25.05
CA ARG A 243 17.68 24.61 -25.32
C ARG A 243 17.22 23.18 -25.62
N ASP A 244 17.89 22.50 -26.54
CA ASP A 244 17.54 21.13 -26.92
C ASP A 244 17.73 20.13 -25.77
N ALA A 245 18.79 20.30 -24.96
CA ALA A 245 19.01 19.49 -23.77
C ALA A 245 17.92 19.68 -22.72
N GLY A 246 17.45 20.92 -22.52
CA GLY A 246 16.34 21.22 -21.61
C GLY A 246 15.01 20.62 -22.08
N ILE A 247 14.71 20.71 -23.38
CA ILE A 247 13.52 20.11 -23.98
C ILE A 247 13.57 18.57 -23.86
N LYS A 248 14.70 17.93 -24.18
CA LYS A 248 14.87 16.48 -24.02
C LYS A 248 14.68 16.04 -22.56
N SER A 249 15.17 16.83 -21.62
CA SER A 249 14.98 16.55 -20.19
C SER A 249 13.50 16.62 -19.78
N ALA A 250 12.75 17.59 -20.32
CA ALA A 250 11.31 17.67 -20.10
C ALA A 250 10.55 16.50 -20.75
N GLN A 251 10.93 16.11 -21.96
CA GLN A 251 10.35 14.96 -22.65
C GLN A 251 10.57 13.66 -21.85
N GLN A 252 11.75 13.47 -21.26
CA GLN A 252 12.01 12.33 -20.38
C GLN A 252 11.10 12.32 -19.16
N ASP A 253 10.90 13.48 -18.52
CA ASP A 253 9.98 13.60 -17.39
C ASP A 253 8.56 13.21 -17.78
N TRP A 254 8.07 13.63 -18.96
CA TRP A 254 6.73 13.24 -19.41
C TRP A 254 6.61 11.75 -19.76
N ARG A 255 7.69 11.10 -20.24
CA ARG A 255 7.73 9.62 -20.37
C ARG A 255 7.60 8.95 -19.01
N ASP A 256 8.43 9.35 -18.06
CA ASP A 256 8.45 8.76 -16.72
C ASP A 256 7.12 8.98 -16.00
N ALA A 257 6.49 10.15 -16.19
CA ALA A 257 5.17 10.47 -15.66
C ALA A 257 4.09 9.52 -16.21
N ALA A 258 4.05 9.32 -17.53
CA ALA A 258 3.07 8.45 -18.18
C ALA A 258 3.24 6.98 -17.76
N VAL A 259 4.48 6.51 -17.62
CA VAL A 259 4.78 5.16 -17.10
C VAL A 259 4.28 4.99 -15.67
N ALA A 260 4.59 5.93 -14.77
CA ALA A 260 4.17 5.87 -13.38
C ALA A 260 2.64 5.92 -13.24
N ALA A 261 1.97 6.83 -13.96
CA ALA A 261 0.52 6.97 -13.92
C ALA A 261 -0.19 5.73 -14.48
N SER A 262 0.32 5.16 -15.58
CA SER A 262 -0.23 3.95 -16.17
C SER A 262 -0.11 2.78 -15.21
N LYS A 263 1.07 2.60 -14.58
CA LYS A 263 1.27 1.57 -13.56
C LYS A 263 0.31 1.75 -12.38
N ALA A 264 0.10 2.97 -11.91
CA ALA A 264 -0.83 3.26 -10.81
C ALA A 264 -2.26 2.79 -11.12
N VAL A 265 -2.77 3.11 -12.32
CA VAL A 265 -4.12 2.69 -12.70
C VAL A 265 -4.21 1.18 -12.88
N GLU A 266 -3.21 0.52 -13.45
CA GLU A 266 -3.21 -0.94 -13.57
C GLU A 266 -3.22 -1.64 -12.20
N ILE A 267 -2.56 -1.06 -11.19
CA ILE A 267 -2.67 -1.55 -9.81
C ILE A 267 -4.08 -1.31 -9.25
N ILE A 268 -4.64 -0.12 -9.44
CA ILE A 268 -5.99 0.22 -8.95
C ILE A 268 -7.05 -0.70 -9.56
N LYS A 269 -6.94 -1.05 -10.86
CA LYS A 269 -7.85 -1.99 -11.54
C LYS A 269 -7.83 -3.39 -10.94
N LYS A 270 -6.72 -3.81 -10.34
CA LYS A 270 -6.57 -5.11 -9.67
C LYS A 270 -7.11 -5.12 -8.25
N LYS A 271 -7.35 -3.96 -7.64
CA LYS A 271 -7.88 -3.88 -6.27
C LYS A 271 -9.35 -4.29 -6.25
N THR A 272 -9.72 -5.05 -5.22
CA THR A 272 -11.13 -5.40 -4.99
C THR A 272 -11.96 -4.13 -4.80
N PRO A 273 -13.06 -3.96 -5.55
CA PRO A 273 -13.98 -2.85 -5.31
C PRO A 273 -14.52 -2.90 -3.88
N ALA A 274 -14.57 -1.75 -3.22
CA ALA A 274 -15.25 -1.61 -1.95
C ALA A 274 -16.73 -1.94 -2.19
N THR A 275 -17.18 -3.02 -1.57
CA THR A 275 -18.57 -3.47 -1.60
C THR A 275 -19.08 -3.51 -0.16
N GLY A 276 -20.36 -3.21 0.04
CA GLY A 276 -20.97 -3.13 1.38
C GLY A 276 -21.59 -1.77 1.72
N PRO A 277 -22.16 -1.62 2.94
CA PRO A 277 -22.95 -0.46 3.31
C PRO A 277 -22.13 0.82 3.53
N ASP A 278 -20.82 0.70 3.77
CA ASP A 278 -19.94 1.86 3.98
C ASP A 278 -19.82 2.70 2.70
N ALA A 279 -20.62 3.76 2.62
CA ALA A 279 -20.61 4.70 1.51
C ALA A 279 -19.33 5.54 1.49
N THR A 280 -18.72 5.81 2.65
CA THR A 280 -17.51 6.64 2.76
C THR A 280 -16.31 5.93 2.14
N ALA A 281 -16.08 4.66 2.49
CA ALA A 281 -14.98 3.88 1.91
C ALA A 281 -15.13 3.72 0.38
N ARG A 282 -16.36 3.48 -0.09
CA ARG A 282 -16.66 3.41 -1.53
C ARG A 282 -16.39 4.73 -2.25
N ASN A 283 -16.87 5.83 -1.68
CA ASN A 283 -16.67 7.17 -2.25
C ASN A 283 -15.18 7.52 -2.29
N GLN A 284 -14.43 7.23 -1.24
CA GLN A 284 -12.98 7.49 -1.21
C GLN A 284 -12.24 6.67 -2.27
N GLN A 285 -12.57 5.38 -2.42
CA GLN A 285 -11.94 4.54 -3.45
C GLN A 285 -12.26 5.06 -4.86
N ASN A 286 -13.52 5.46 -5.11
CA ASN A 286 -13.93 6.04 -6.38
C ASN A 286 -13.22 7.36 -6.68
N GLN A 287 -13.08 8.24 -5.69
CA GLN A 287 -12.34 9.50 -5.83
C GLN A 287 -10.86 9.27 -6.12
N ASN A 288 -10.22 8.33 -5.42
CA ASN A 288 -8.82 7.98 -5.66
C ASN A 288 -8.62 7.41 -7.07
N LYS A 289 -9.54 6.55 -7.52
CA LYS A 289 -9.54 6.01 -8.88
C LYS A 289 -9.70 7.11 -9.92
N LEU A 290 -10.64 8.03 -9.72
CA LEU A 290 -10.88 9.16 -10.62
C LEU A 290 -9.63 10.06 -10.73
N ALA A 291 -8.98 10.37 -9.60
CA ALA A 291 -7.76 11.16 -9.57
C ALA A 291 -6.60 10.47 -10.34
N ALA A 292 -6.43 9.16 -10.17
CA ALA A 292 -5.41 8.40 -10.90
C ALA A 292 -5.68 8.37 -12.42
N LEU A 293 -6.94 8.23 -12.83
CA LEU A 293 -7.35 8.27 -14.23
C LEU A 293 -7.11 9.65 -14.85
N ASP A 294 -7.45 10.73 -14.15
CA ASP A 294 -7.19 12.11 -14.57
C ASP A 294 -5.68 12.38 -14.77
N VAL A 295 -4.85 11.97 -13.80
CA VAL A 295 -3.38 12.09 -13.93
C VAL A 295 -2.87 11.27 -15.12
N ARG A 296 -3.37 10.05 -15.32
CA ARG A 296 -2.97 9.24 -16.49
C ARG A 296 -3.35 9.93 -17.80
N ALA A 297 -4.56 10.44 -17.94
CA ALA A 297 -5.00 11.15 -19.15
C ALA A 297 -4.10 12.37 -19.43
N LYS A 298 -3.80 13.20 -18.42
CA LYS A 298 -2.93 14.38 -18.56
C LYS A 298 -1.49 14.04 -18.92
N THR A 299 -0.92 13.00 -18.32
CA THR A 299 0.46 12.57 -18.65
C THR A 299 0.54 11.97 -20.04
N MET A 300 -0.47 11.18 -20.46
CA MET A 300 -0.56 10.66 -21.84
C MET A 300 -0.74 11.78 -22.87
N PHE A 301 -1.53 12.80 -22.57
CA PHE A 301 -1.64 14.00 -23.41
C PHE A 301 -0.26 14.61 -23.68
N LEU A 302 0.56 14.82 -22.64
CA LEU A 302 1.89 15.40 -22.78
C LEU A 302 2.85 14.46 -23.51
N LEU A 303 2.79 13.15 -23.22
CA LEU A 303 3.57 12.15 -23.94
C LEU A 303 3.26 12.19 -25.44
N VAL A 304 2.00 12.12 -25.82
CA VAL A 304 1.60 12.08 -27.23
C VAL A 304 1.94 13.38 -27.96
N THR A 305 1.59 14.53 -27.37
CA THR A 305 1.75 15.84 -28.04
C THR A 305 3.18 16.37 -28.04
N LYS A 306 4.06 15.89 -27.16
CA LYS A 306 5.42 16.45 -27.00
C LYS A 306 6.55 15.45 -27.16
N VAL A 307 6.26 14.15 -27.18
CA VAL A 307 7.29 13.12 -27.03
C VAL A 307 7.18 12.00 -28.06
N ASP A 308 6.01 11.36 -28.17
CA ASP A 308 5.81 10.17 -28.99
C ASP A 308 4.35 10.07 -29.46
N THR A 309 4.11 10.53 -30.69
CA THR A 309 2.78 10.53 -31.31
C THR A 309 2.25 9.12 -31.56
N THR A 310 3.11 8.09 -31.57
CA THR A 310 2.67 6.70 -31.76
C THR A 310 1.83 6.18 -30.59
N GLN A 311 1.85 6.88 -29.45
CA GLN A 311 1.06 6.55 -28.26
C GLN A 311 -0.37 7.11 -28.30
N ALA A 312 -0.84 7.66 -29.43
CA ALA A 312 -2.16 8.26 -29.57
C ALA A 312 -3.30 7.33 -29.13
N ASP A 313 -3.24 6.04 -29.47
CA ASP A 313 -4.26 5.05 -29.07
C ASP A 313 -4.25 4.78 -27.56
N ALA A 314 -3.07 4.73 -26.94
CA ALA A 314 -2.98 4.61 -25.49
C ALA A 314 -3.53 5.87 -24.79
N GLY A 315 -3.29 7.05 -25.37
CA GLY A 315 -3.87 8.30 -24.90
C GLY A 315 -5.40 8.33 -25.02
N LEU A 316 -5.94 7.87 -26.15
CA LEU A 316 -7.38 7.71 -26.38
C LEU A 316 -8.02 6.87 -25.27
N VAL A 317 -7.44 5.70 -24.97
CA VAL A 317 -7.91 4.83 -23.89
C VAL A 317 -7.82 5.52 -22.52
N ALA A 318 -6.77 6.31 -22.26
CA ALA A 318 -6.63 7.07 -21.03
C ALA A 318 -7.76 8.08 -20.81
N PHE A 319 -8.10 8.86 -21.83
CA PHE A 319 -9.21 9.81 -21.75
C PHE A 319 -10.56 9.10 -21.65
N GLN A 320 -10.79 8.03 -22.41
CA GLN A 320 -12.05 7.28 -22.35
C GLN A 320 -12.30 6.69 -20.96
N GLU A 321 -11.29 6.08 -20.32
CA GLU A 321 -11.44 5.57 -18.95
C GLU A 321 -11.70 6.68 -17.94
N TYR A 322 -11.03 7.84 -18.07
CA TYR A 322 -11.29 9.00 -17.22
C TYR A 322 -12.73 9.52 -17.39
N MET A 323 -13.18 9.73 -18.62
CA MET A 323 -14.53 10.22 -18.91
C MET A 323 -15.61 9.23 -18.48
N ALA A 324 -15.36 7.92 -18.57
CA ALA A 324 -16.30 6.93 -18.06
C ALA A 324 -16.49 7.00 -16.54
N ALA A 325 -15.46 7.43 -15.79
CA ALA A 325 -15.50 7.57 -14.33
C ALA A 325 -15.93 8.98 -13.86
N GLU A 326 -15.70 10.01 -14.67
CA GLU A 326 -16.05 11.39 -14.34
C GLU A 326 -17.58 11.58 -14.35
N THR A 327 -18.08 12.41 -13.45
CA THR A 327 -19.52 12.71 -13.33
C THR A 327 -19.83 14.17 -13.65
N ASP A 328 -18.83 15.05 -13.53
CA ASP A 328 -18.96 16.46 -13.88
C ASP A 328 -18.95 16.64 -15.41
N ALA A 329 -20.04 17.23 -15.94
CA ALA A 329 -20.22 17.43 -17.37
C ALA A 329 -19.18 18.38 -17.97
N ALA A 330 -18.81 19.46 -17.28
CA ALA A 330 -17.83 20.42 -17.79
C ALA A 330 -16.43 19.81 -17.86
N LYS A 331 -16.05 18.99 -16.88
CA LYS A 331 -14.78 18.24 -16.92
C LYS A 331 -14.77 17.21 -18.04
N LYS A 332 -15.89 16.54 -18.31
CA LYS A 332 -16.03 15.63 -19.47
C LYS A 332 -15.86 16.35 -20.80
N THR A 333 -16.54 17.49 -21.00
CA THR A 333 -16.37 18.30 -22.22
C THR A 333 -14.92 18.73 -22.40
N LYS A 334 -14.28 19.21 -21.33
CA LYS A 334 -12.86 19.55 -21.37
C LYS A 334 -11.98 18.35 -21.74
N ALA A 335 -12.28 17.17 -21.21
CA ALA A 335 -11.56 15.94 -21.53
C ALA A 335 -11.73 15.52 -23.00
N HIS A 336 -12.92 15.67 -23.57
CA HIS A 336 -13.14 15.46 -25.01
C HIS A 336 -12.32 16.46 -25.85
N ASN A 337 -12.29 17.74 -25.47
CA ASN A 337 -11.48 18.75 -26.16
C ASN A 337 -9.97 18.45 -26.09
N ASP A 338 -9.46 18.12 -24.90
CA ASP A 338 -8.05 17.73 -24.71
C ASP A 338 -7.70 16.47 -25.53
N LEU A 339 -8.61 15.48 -25.56
CA LEU A 339 -8.45 14.26 -26.36
C LEU A 339 -8.43 14.55 -27.87
N ALA A 340 -9.41 15.31 -28.38
CA ALA A 340 -9.50 15.66 -29.78
C ALA A 340 -8.26 16.43 -30.25
N LYS A 341 -7.79 17.39 -29.43
CA LYS A 341 -6.53 18.09 -29.66
C LYS A 341 -5.33 17.15 -29.70
N MET A 342 -5.22 16.24 -28.73
CA MET A 342 -4.12 15.27 -28.69
C MET A 342 -4.09 14.39 -29.95
N LEU A 343 -5.25 13.97 -30.44
CA LEU A 343 -5.39 13.17 -31.66
C LEU A 343 -5.00 13.98 -32.91
N LEU A 344 -5.43 15.25 -33.00
CA LEU A 344 -5.00 16.14 -34.08
C LEU A 344 -3.48 16.34 -34.10
N ASP A 345 -2.89 16.67 -32.94
CA ASP A 345 -1.44 16.87 -32.80
C ASP A 345 -0.65 15.57 -33.15
N ALA A 346 -1.27 14.40 -33.00
CA ALA A 346 -0.71 13.10 -33.39
C ALA A 346 -0.96 12.71 -34.86
N GLY A 347 -1.67 13.54 -35.64
CA GLY A 347 -2.03 13.27 -37.03
C GLY A 347 -3.22 12.31 -37.21
N ALA A 348 -3.94 11.98 -36.14
CA ALA A 348 -5.10 11.09 -36.15
C ALA A 348 -6.41 11.88 -36.36
N ALA A 349 -6.49 12.65 -37.44
CA ALA A 349 -7.60 13.58 -37.71
C ALA A 349 -8.98 12.91 -37.74
N ASP A 350 -9.09 11.72 -38.35
CA ASP A 350 -10.36 10.98 -38.40
C ASP A 350 -10.88 10.65 -36.99
N LYS A 351 -9.98 10.30 -36.06
CA LYS A 351 -10.34 10.01 -34.67
C LYS A 351 -10.67 11.29 -33.91
N ALA A 352 -9.96 12.38 -34.18
CA ALA A 352 -10.24 13.68 -33.58
C ALA A 352 -11.63 14.20 -33.98
N LEU A 353 -11.99 14.07 -35.26
CA LEU A 353 -13.30 14.48 -35.78
C LEU A 353 -14.45 13.76 -35.05
N VAL A 354 -14.30 12.45 -34.79
CA VAL A 354 -15.29 11.68 -34.01
C VAL A 354 -15.47 12.25 -32.60
N GLU A 355 -14.39 12.70 -31.95
CA GLU A 355 -14.49 13.29 -30.61
C GLU A 355 -15.10 14.70 -30.65
N TYR A 356 -14.76 15.54 -31.63
CA TYR A 356 -15.41 16.84 -31.81
C TYR A 356 -16.90 16.72 -32.13
N GLN A 357 -17.30 15.73 -32.93
CA GLN A 357 -18.71 15.45 -33.22
C GLN A 357 -19.50 15.13 -31.95
N LYS A 358 -18.94 14.35 -31.02
CA LYS A 358 -19.58 14.09 -29.71
C LYS A 358 -19.77 15.36 -28.88
N ILE A 359 -18.82 16.29 -28.95
CA ILE A 359 -18.94 17.60 -28.28
C ILE A 359 -20.09 18.40 -28.91
N LEU A 360 -20.13 18.47 -30.24
CA LEU A 360 -21.16 19.20 -30.99
C LEU A 360 -22.56 18.59 -30.84
N GLU A 361 -22.68 17.27 -30.67
CA GLU A 361 -23.95 16.60 -30.36
C GLU A 361 -24.51 17.06 -28.99
N ALA A 362 -23.64 17.30 -28.01
CA ALA A 362 -24.02 17.78 -26.69
C ALA A 362 -24.15 19.31 -26.62
N ASN A 363 -23.32 20.03 -27.37
CA ASN A 363 -23.26 21.49 -27.43
C ASN A 363 -22.93 21.96 -28.87
N PRO A 364 -23.94 22.20 -29.72
CA PRO A 364 -23.74 22.59 -31.12
C PRO A 364 -22.97 23.91 -31.32
N ASP A 365 -22.96 24.78 -30.31
CA ASP A 365 -22.32 26.10 -30.36
C ASP A 365 -20.90 26.10 -29.75
N ASP A 366 -20.33 24.92 -29.47
CA ASP A 366 -18.97 24.80 -28.95
C ASP A 366 -17.94 25.27 -29.99
N VAL A 367 -17.35 26.44 -29.76
CA VAL A 367 -16.44 27.11 -30.70
C VAL A 367 -15.20 26.27 -30.98
N ASP A 368 -14.62 25.64 -29.95
CA ASP A 368 -13.41 24.82 -30.11
C ASP A 368 -13.71 23.58 -30.96
N ALA A 369 -14.88 22.95 -30.77
CA ALA A 369 -15.29 21.81 -31.55
C ALA A 369 -15.70 22.18 -33.00
N LEU A 370 -16.35 23.34 -33.21
CA LEU A 370 -16.65 23.84 -34.55
C LEU A 370 -15.38 24.13 -35.36
N ILE A 371 -14.37 24.75 -34.72
CA ILE A 371 -13.06 25.01 -35.35
C ILE A 371 -12.30 23.70 -35.58
N GLY A 372 -12.32 22.77 -34.62
CA GLY A 372 -11.58 21.52 -34.72
C GLY A 372 -12.16 20.49 -35.70
N ALA A 373 -13.48 20.58 -35.98
CA ALA A 373 -14.17 19.69 -36.91
C ALA A 373 -14.20 20.17 -38.37
N GLY A 374 -13.94 21.46 -38.62
CA GLY A 374 -13.88 22.08 -39.95
C GLY A 374 -12.46 22.09 -40.52
#